data_AF-A0AAP2QBR4-F1
#
_entry.id   AF-A0AAP2QBR4-F1
#
_cell.length_a   1.000
_cell.length_b   1.000
_cell.length_c   1.000
_cell.angle_alpha   90.00
_cell.angle_beta   90.00
_cell.angle_gamma   90.00
#
_symmetry.space_group_name_H-M   'P 1'
#
loop_
_entity.id
_entity.type
_entity.pdbx_description
1 polymer ?
#
loop_
_entity_poly.entity_id
_entity_poly.type
_entity_poly.pdbx_seq_one_letter_code
_entity_poly.pdbx_strand_id
1 'polypeptide(L)' 'RELVDITTDTQKVLSCVKRMGEKFGKALVAKVLTGSNDQKIKQWSFEQLPTYGLMKEYSQKEVSGLIDYLTAEHYLVPS' A
#
# COMPACT_ATOMS: atom_id res chain seq x y z
N ARG A 1 4.79 -16.70 -21.00
CA ARG A 1 4.57 -15.78 -19.86
C ARG A 1 3.54 -16.45 -18.96
N GLU A 2 3.88 -16.71 -17.71
CA GLU A 2 2.89 -17.14 -16.72
C GLU A 2 2.11 -15.92 -16.23
N LEU A 3 0.81 -16.08 -16.03
CA LEU A 3 -0.03 -15.08 -15.41
C LEU A 3 0.15 -15.16 -13.90
N VAL A 4 0.45 -14.03 -13.28
CA VAL A 4 0.51 -13.92 -11.81
C VAL A 4 -0.79 -13.29 -11.35
N ASP A 5 -1.54 -14.00 -10.52
CA ASP A 5 -2.73 -13.44 -9.89
C ASP A 5 -2.32 -12.50 -8.74
N ILE A 6 -2.68 -11.23 -8.87
CA ILE A 6 -2.40 -10.16 -7.91
C ILE A 6 -3.68 -9.58 -7.30
N THR A 7 -4.81 -10.29 -7.41
CA THR A 7 -6.12 -9.79 -6.97
C THR A 7 -6.12 -9.43 -5.48
N THR A 8 -5.63 -10.32 -4.64
CA THR A 8 -5.59 -10.12 -3.18
C THR A 8 -4.65 -8.97 -2.80
N ASP A 9 -3.49 -8.87 -3.43
CA ASP A 9 -2.53 -7.80 -3.13
C ASP A 9 -3.05 -6.43 -3.60
N THR A 10 -3.75 -6.41 -4.73
CA THR A 10 -4.48 -5.23 -5.21
C THR A 10 -5.53 -4.78 -4.18
N GLN A 11 -6.34 -5.72 -3.67
CA GLN A 11 -7.33 -5.40 -2.63
C GLN A 11 -6.68 -4.84 -1.36
N LYS A 12 -5.55 -5.39 -0.91
CA LYS A 12 -4.80 -4.85 0.25
C LYS A 12 -4.38 -3.40 0.01
N VAL A 13 -3.81 -3.11 -1.16
CA VAL A 13 -3.37 -1.75 -1.53
C VAL A 13 -4.54 -0.77 -1.54
N LEU A 14 -5.61 -1.07 -2.28
CA LEU A 14 -6.79 -0.20 -2.39
C LEU A 14 -7.45 0.02 -1.02
N SER A 15 -7.56 -1.05 -0.24
CA SER A 15 -8.06 -1.02 1.14
C SER A 15 -7.25 -0.08 2.04
N CYS A 16 -5.92 -0.09 1.90
CA CYS A 16 -5.02 0.78 2.66
C CYS A 16 -5.12 2.24 2.21
N VAL A 17 -5.09 2.50 0.91
CA VAL A 17 -5.26 3.86 0.34
C VAL A 17 -6.56 4.48 0.85
N LYS A 18 -7.66 3.71 0.84
CA LYS A 18 -8.96 4.19 1.33
C LYS A 18 -8.95 4.52 2.82
N ARG A 19 -8.36 3.64 3.64
CA ARG A 19 -8.26 3.82 5.10
C ARG A 19 -7.34 4.97 5.51
N MET A 20 -6.35 5.27 4.69
CA MET A 20 -5.50 6.46 4.83
C MET A 20 -6.18 7.73 4.29
N GLY A 21 -7.44 7.64 3.84
CA GLY A 21 -8.23 8.78 3.39
C GLY A 21 -7.77 9.38 2.06
N GLU A 22 -7.09 8.59 1.21
CA GLU A 22 -6.74 8.98 -0.17
C GLU A 22 -5.84 10.23 -0.29
N LYS A 23 -5.15 10.62 0.80
CA LYS A 23 -4.35 11.87 0.89
C LYS A 23 -2.83 11.66 0.92
N PHE A 24 -2.37 10.42 0.87
CA PHE A 24 -0.96 10.08 1.11
C PHE A 24 -0.34 9.38 -0.09
N GLY A 25 0.88 9.77 -0.42
CA GLY A 25 1.63 9.19 -1.54
C GLY A 25 2.06 7.75 -1.29
N LYS A 26 2.36 7.05 -2.39
CA LYS A 26 2.71 5.62 -2.43
C LYS A 26 3.77 5.18 -1.42
N ALA A 27 4.76 6.02 -1.14
CA ALA A 27 5.83 5.68 -0.21
C ALA A 27 5.30 5.48 1.23
N LEU A 28 4.33 6.27 1.66
CA LEU A 28 3.74 6.10 2.99
C LEU A 28 2.76 4.92 3.02
N VAL A 29 1.99 4.73 1.94
CA VAL A 29 1.11 3.56 1.78
C VAL A 29 1.92 2.26 1.86
N ALA A 30 3.06 2.19 1.15
CA ALA A 30 3.96 1.05 1.21
C ALA A 30 4.49 0.82 2.63
N LYS A 31 4.90 1.88 3.35
CA LYS A 31 5.34 1.76 4.75
C LYS A 31 4.26 1.20 5.68
N VAL A 32 3.00 1.59 5.52
CA VAL A 32 1.88 1.03 6.30
C VAL A 32 1.70 -0.45 5.99
N LEU A 33 1.60 -0.80 4.71
CA LEU A 33 1.37 -2.18 4.27
C LEU A 33 2.49 -3.14 4.68
N THR A 34 3.75 -2.70 4.66
CA THR A 34 4.89 -3.52 5.10
C THR A 34 5.12 -3.49 6.62
N GLY A 35 4.30 -2.77 7.40
CA GLY A 35 4.45 -2.73 8.86
C GLY A 35 5.66 -1.93 9.35
N SER A 36 6.00 -0.83 8.68
CA SER A 36 7.13 0.03 9.08
C SER A 36 6.93 0.66 10.45
N ASN A 37 8.00 0.79 11.24
CA ASN A 37 8.01 1.47 12.53
C ASN A 37 8.44 2.95 12.43
N ASP A 38 8.35 3.54 11.24
CA ASP A 38 8.72 4.94 10.95
C ASP A 38 7.90 5.94 11.79
N GLN A 39 8.51 7.05 12.19
CA GLN A 39 7.84 8.07 13.01
C GLN A 39 6.55 8.61 12.38
N LYS A 40 6.50 8.73 11.05
CA LYS A 40 5.29 9.19 10.35
C LYS A 40 4.13 8.21 10.51
N ILE A 41 4.39 6.91 10.62
CA ILE A 41 3.33 5.92 10.84
C ILE A 41 2.64 6.21 12.18
N LYS A 42 3.43 6.39 13.24
CA LYS A 42 2.94 6.72 14.59
C LYS A 42 2.26 8.08 14.65
N GLN A 43 2.80 9.08 13.94
CA GLN A 43 2.23 10.43 13.90
C GLN A 43 0.77 10.42 13.43
N TRP A 44 0.43 9.56 12.47
CA TRP A 44 -0.92 9.42 11.92
C TRP A 44 -1.69 8.24 12.52
N SER A 45 -1.14 7.58 13.54
CA SER A 45 -1.68 6.37 14.17
C SER A 45 -1.99 5.23 13.17
N PHE A 46 -1.21 5.12 12.10
CA PHE A 46 -1.44 4.14 11.04
C PHE A 46 -1.10 2.70 11.46
N GLU A 47 -0.34 2.52 12.55
CA GLU A 47 -0.14 1.21 13.18
C GLU A 47 -1.43 0.59 13.72
N GLN A 48 -2.49 1.39 13.91
CA GLN A 48 -3.80 0.92 14.36
C GLN A 48 -4.71 0.49 13.21
N LEU A 49 -4.31 0.76 11.95
CA LEU A 49 -5.10 0.36 10.79
C LEU A 49 -5.08 -1.16 10.64
N PRO A 50 -6.20 -1.81 10.26
CA PRO A 50 -6.22 -3.25 10.00
C PRO A 50 -5.37 -3.63 8.77
N THR A 51 -4.95 -2.65 7.96
CA THR A 51 -4.06 -2.82 6.82
C THR A 51 -2.58 -2.75 7.17
N TYR A 52 -2.25 -2.40 8.42
CA TYR A 52 -0.87 -2.32 8.88
C TYR A 52 -0.21 -3.70 8.88
N GLY A 53 0.90 -3.84 8.15
CA GLY A 53 1.65 -5.09 8.08
C GLY A 53 1.00 -6.24 7.30
N LEU A 54 -0.07 -5.98 6.52
CA LEU A 54 -0.73 -7.02 5.69
C LEU A 54 0.13 -7.52 4.52
N MET A 55 1.25 -6.83 4.22
CA MET A 55 2.22 -7.18 3.18
C MET A 55 3.63 -7.19 3.78
N LYS A 56 3.80 -7.67 5.02
CA LYS A 56 5.09 -7.71 5.73
C LYS A 56 6.14 -8.61 5.06
N GLU A 57 5.70 -9.53 4.23
CA GLU A 57 6.50 -10.42 3.41
C GLU A 57 7.10 -9.73 2.17
N TYR A 58 6.57 -8.56 1.80
CA TYR A 58 7.05 -7.77 0.68
C TYR A 58 7.99 -6.65 1.16
N SER A 59 8.94 -6.29 0.31
CA SER A 59 9.70 -5.06 0.47
C SER A 59 8.85 -3.83 0.12
N GLN A 60 9.18 -2.67 0.70
CA GLN A 60 8.51 -1.41 0.35
C GLN A 60 8.65 -1.07 -1.14
N LYS A 61 9.73 -1.52 -1.78
CA LYS A 61 9.98 -1.34 -3.22
C LYS A 61 8.99 -2.16 -4.05
N GLU A 62 8.73 -3.41 -3.68
CA GLU A 62 7.74 -4.26 -4.35
C GLU A 62 6.33 -3.70 -4.21
N VAL A 63 5.94 -3.28 -3.00
CA VAL A 63 4.62 -2.67 -2.78
C VAL A 63 4.48 -1.35 -3.55
N SER A 64 5.54 -0.53 -3.59
CA SER A 64 5.53 0.70 -4.40
C SER A 64 5.41 0.41 -5.90
N GLY A 65 6.08 -0.64 -6.39
CA GLY A 65 5.96 -1.09 -7.78
C GLY A 65 4.56 -1.59 -8.11
N LEU A 66 3.90 -2.29 -7.19
CA LEU A 66 2.50 -2.68 -7.34
C LEU A 66 1.59 -1.44 -7.41
N ILE A 67 1.79 -0.45 -6.55
CA ILE A 67 1.02 0.81 -6.61
C ILE A 67 1.22 1.53 -7.95
N ASP A 68 2.46 1.55 -8.47
CA ASP A 68 2.77 2.14 -9.78
C ASP A 68 2.06 1.38 -10.91
N TYR A 69 2.05 0.06 -10.86
CA TYR A 69 1.29 -0.77 -11.80
C TYR A 69 -0.21 -0.47 -11.75
N LEU A 70 -0.81 -0.44 -10.56
CA LEU A 70 -2.23 -0.12 -10.39
C LEU A 70 -2.58 1.29 -10.88
N THR A 71 -1.64 2.22 -10.79
CA THR A 71 -1.79 3.57 -11.33
C THR A 71 -1.76 3.57 -12.85
N ALA A 72 -0.83 2.83 -13.45
CA ALA A 72 -0.71 2.69 -14.90
C ALA A 72 -1.94 2.00 -15.53
N GLU A 73 -2.52 1.03 -14.83
CA GLU A 73 -3.75 0.32 -15.23
C GLU A 73 -5.04 1.06 -14.82
N HIS A 74 -4.94 2.31 -14.35
CA HIS A 74 -6.06 3.17 -13.98
C HIS A 74 -6.96 2.69 -12.82
N TYR A 75 -6.48 1.73 -12.00
CA TYR A 75 -7.14 1.37 -10.73
C TYR A 75 -6.91 2.43 -9.64
N LEU A 76 -5.84 3.21 -9.75
CA LEU A 76 -5.55 4.38 -8.92
C LEU A 76 -5.27 5.58 -9.81
N VAL A 77 -5.71 6.76 -9.37
CA VAL A 77 -5.41 8.03 -10.03
C VAL A 77 -4.70 8.92 -9.02
N PRO A 78 -3.48 9.40 -9.33
CA PRO A 78 -2.81 10.36 -8.47
C PRO A 78 -3.55 11.69 -8.57
N SER A 79 -3.97 12.23 -7.43
CA SER A 79 -4.59 13.55 -7.30
C SER A 79 -3.54 14.65 -7.21
#